data_AF-A0A552B380-F1
#
_entry.id   AF-A0A552B380-F1
#
_cell.length_a   1.000
_cell.length_b   1.000
_cell.length_c   1.000
_cell.angle_alpha   90.00
_cell.angle_beta   90.00
_cell.angle_gamma   90.00
#
_symmetry.space_group_name_H-M   'P 1'
#
loop_
_entity.id
_entity.type
_entity.pdbx_description
1 polymer ?
#
loop_
_entity_poly.entity_id
_entity_poly.type
_entity_poly.pdbx_seq_one_letter_code
_entity_poly.pdbx_strand_id
1 'polypeptide(L)' 'MKEQFVKWLNRILIFDVFLVIAGFLWFAVAVIGESTGIPLGFKLFQRLWLPLFNPAISILIAGAILSWAINQIQERLSPK' A
#
# COMPACT_ATOMS: atom_id res chain seq x y z
N MET A 1 -9.85 -24.74 4.03
CA MET A 1 -10.48 -23.39 3.90
C MET A 1 -9.59 -22.26 4.46
N LYS A 2 -9.05 -22.36 5.69
CA LYS A 2 -8.17 -21.33 6.28
C LYS A 2 -6.92 -21.02 5.45
N GLU A 3 -6.23 -22.04 4.96
CA GLU A 3 -5.02 -21.89 4.13
C GLU A 3 -5.29 -21.17 2.81
N GLN A 4 -6.42 -21.49 2.17
CA GLN A 4 -6.83 -20.85 0.92
C GLN A 4 -7.18 -19.38 1.13
N PHE A 5 -7.82 -19.04 2.26
CA PHE A 5 -8.09 -17.65 2.64
C PHE A 5 -6.80 -16.85 2.86
N VAL A 6 -5.85 -17.39 3.65
CA VAL A 6 -4.56 -16.73 3.90
C VAL A 6 -3.77 -16.55 2.61
N LYS A 7 -3.78 -17.54 1.71
CA LYS A 7 -3.13 -17.44 0.41
C LYS A 7 -3.73 -16.32 -0.45
N TRP A 8 -5.05 -16.16 -0.44
CA TRP A 8 -5.72 -15.07 -1.15
C TRP A 8 -5.44 -13.71 -0.53
N LEU A 9 -5.49 -13.61 0.81
CA LEU A 9 -5.13 -12.39 1.52
C LEU A 9 -3.71 -11.94 1.17
N ASN A 10 -2.74 -12.86 1.20
CA ASN A 10 -1.36 -12.56 0.81
C ASN A 10 -1.25 -12.05 -0.63
N ARG A 11 -1.99 -12.64 -1.58
CA ARG A 11 -2.01 -12.16 -2.97
C ARG A 11 -2.56 -10.74 -3.07
N ILE A 12 -3.64 -10.44 -2.36
CA ILE A 12 -4.25 -9.10 -2.33
C ILE A 12 -3.27 -8.09 -1.74
N LEU A 13 -2.62 -8.41 -0.62
CA LEU A 13 -1.63 -7.54 0.01
C LEU A 13 -0.41 -7.30 -0.89
N ILE A 14 0.09 -8.34 -1.55
CA ILE A 14 1.19 -8.18 -2.52
C ILE A 14 0.75 -7.27 -3.67
N PHE A 15 -0.46 -7.47 -4.21
CA PHE A 15 -1.00 -6.62 -5.26
C PHE A 15 -1.15 -5.16 -4.79
N ASP A 16 -1.60 -4.94 -3.56
CA ASP A 16 -1.73 -3.62 -2.94
C ASP A 16 -0.39 -2.88 -2.82
N VAL A 17 0.69 -3.59 -2.44
CA VAL A 17 2.06 -3.04 -2.46
C VAL A 17 2.44 -2.56 -3.86
N PHE A 18 2.21 -3.39 -4.88
CA PHE A 18 2.51 -2.99 -6.27
C PHE A 18 1.64 -1.83 -6.74
N LEU A 19 0.37 -1.78 -6.33
CA LEU A 19 -0.53 -0.65 -6.63
C LEU A 19 0.01 0.65 -6.05
N VAL A 20 0.44 0.65 -4.79
CA VAL A 20 0.99 1.86 -4.14
C VAL A 20 2.30 2.30 -4.80
N ILE A 21 3.21 1.37 -5.13
CA ILE A 21 4.47 1.69 -5.82
C ILE A 21 4.21 2.23 -7.22
N ALA A 22 3.34 1.58 -8.01
CA ALA A 22 2.97 2.06 -9.33
C ALA A 22 2.27 3.42 -9.27
N GLY A 23 1.40 3.62 -8.27
CA GLY A 23 0.78 4.90 -7.97
C GLY A 23 1.79 6.00 -7.70
N PHE A 24 2.82 5.71 -6.91
CA PHE A 24 3.91 6.66 -6.64
C PHE A 24 4.69 7.03 -7.92
N LEU A 25 5.03 6.05 -8.76
CA LEU A 25 5.70 6.32 -10.04
C LEU A 25 4.82 7.17 -10.95
N TRP A 26 3.53 6.86 -11.03
CA TRP A 26 2.57 7.66 -11.79
C TRP A 26 2.47 9.08 -11.23
N PHE A 27 2.41 9.25 -9.90
CA PHE A 27 2.39 10.56 -9.27
C PHE A 27 3.63 11.38 -9.63
N ALA A 28 4.83 10.80 -9.56
CA ALA A 28 6.07 11.48 -9.91
C ALA A 28 6.04 11.99 -11.36
N VAL A 29 5.62 11.15 -12.30
CA VAL A 29 5.46 11.55 -13.72
C VAL A 29 4.37 12.61 -13.86
N ALA A 30 3.24 12.47 -13.16
CA ALA A 30 2.12 13.40 -13.24
C ALA A 30 2.48 14.80 -12.72
N VAL A 31 3.29 14.89 -11.66
CA VAL A 31 3.80 16.17 -11.13
C VAL A 31 4.72 16.87 -12.13
N ILE A 32 5.61 16.11 -12.80
CA ILE A 32 6.49 16.66 -13.85
C ILE A 32 5.67 17.09 -15.07
N GLY A 33 4.62 16.34 -15.42
CA GLY A 33 3.68 16.74 -16.48
C GLY A 33 2.97 18.05 -16.16
N GLU A 34 2.39 18.16 -14.97
CA GLU A 34 1.65 19.35 -14.55
C GLU A 34 2.56 20.60 -14.54
N SER A 35 3.82 20.47 -14.12
CA SER A 35 4.78 21.60 -14.14
C SER A 35 5.20 22.04 -15.55
N THR A 36 5.03 21.17 -16.55
CA THR A 36 5.29 21.47 -17.98
C THR A 36 4.01 21.80 -18.75
N GLY A 37 2.86 21.89 -18.06
CA GLY A 37 1.56 22.17 -18.66
C GLY A 37 0.90 20.99 -19.37
N ILE A 38 1.47 19.78 -19.26
CA ILE A 38 0.95 18.54 -19.86
C ILE A 38 0.08 17.81 -18.83
N PRO A 39 -1.22 17.61 -19.06
CA PRO A 39 -2.11 16.97 -18.11
C PRO A 39 -1.92 15.45 -18.09
N LEU A 40 -0.83 14.97 -17.48
CA LEU A 40 -0.49 13.53 -17.33
C LEU A 40 -1.32 12.81 -16.24
N GLY A 41 -2.59 13.23 -16.08
CA GLY A 41 -3.52 12.63 -15.14
C GLY A 41 -3.34 13.09 -13.69
N PHE A 42 -2.64 14.20 -13.42
CA PHE A 42 -2.44 14.73 -12.06
C PHE A 42 -3.77 14.98 -11.32
N LYS A 43 -4.74 15.62 -11.98
CA LYS A 43 -6.09 15.84 -11.41
C LYS A 43 -6.84 14.54 -11.13
N LEU A 44 -6.63 13.50 -11.95
CA LEU A 44 -7.21 12.18 -11.72
C LEU A 44 -6.55 11.53 -10.50
N PHE A 45 -5.23 11.59 -10.41
CA PHE A 45 -4.48 11.08 -9.25
C PHE A 45 -4.96 11.73 -7.95
N GLN A 46 -5.15 13.06 -7.93
CA GLN A 46 -5.69 13.78 -6.77
C GLN A 46 -7.08 13.28 -6.37
N ARG A 47 -7.96 12.99 -7.34
CA ARG A 47 -9.30 12.43 -7.06
C ARG A 47 -9.23 11.00 -6.54
N LEU A 48 -8.28 10.20 -7.03
CA LEU A 48 -8.05 8.82 -6.59
C LEU A 48 -7.31 8.75 -5.25
N TRP A 49 -6.65 9.83 -4.83
CA TRP A 49 -5.87 9.84 -3.59
C TRP A 49 -6.68 9.42 -2.38
N LEU A 50 -7.81 10.08 -2.12
CA LEU A 50 -8.64 9.79 -0.95
C LEU A 50 -9.38 8.43 -1.03
N PRO A 51 -10.03 8.05 -2.14
CA PRO A 51 -10.78 6.79 -2.20
C PRO A 51 -9.94 5.54 -2.50
N LEU A 52 -8.75 5.66 -3.07
CA LEU A 52 -7.93 4.51 -3.50
C LEU A 52 -6.59 4.44 -2.76
N PHE A 53 -5.73 5.47 -2.91
CA PHE A 53 -4.36 5.39 -2.42
C PHE A 53 -4.26 5.52 -0.90
N ASN A 54 -5.06 6.40 -0.27
CA ASN A 54 -5.04 6.58 1.17
C ASN A 54 -5.48 5.32 1.94
N PRO A 55 -6.56 4.61 1.54
CA PRO A 55 -6.91 3.32 2.12
C PRO A 55 -5.84 2.24 1.87
N ALA A 56 -5.32 2.12 0.64
CA ALA A 56 -4.27 1.16 0.28
C ALA A 56 -3.03 1.32 1.17
N ILE A 57 -2.50 2.54 1.28
CA ILE A 57 -1.35 2.85 2.14
C ILE A 57 -1.66 2.52 3.60
N SER A 58 -2.86 2.82 4.07
CA SER A 58 -3.27 2.52 5.45
C SER A 58 -3.29 1.01 5.74
N ILE A 59 -3.69 0.18 4.78
CA ILE A 59 -3.64 -1.29 4.90
C ILE A 59 -2.20 -1.78 5.02
N LEU A 60 -1.29 -1.24 4.20
CA LEU A 60 0.14 -1.59 4.28
C LEU A 60 0.74 -1.24 5.64
N ILE A 61 0.45 -0.03 6.13
CA ILE A 61 0.92 0.43 7.44
C ILE A 61 0.32 -0.44 8.56
N ALA A 62 -0.98 -0.73 8.50
CA ALA A 62 -1.64 -1.60 9.47
C ALA A 62 -1.01 -3.00 9.48
N GLY A 63 -0.71 -3.57 8.30
CA GLY A 63 -0.01 -4.84 8.16
C GLY A 63 1.38 -4.82 8.80
N ALA A 64 2.15 -3.74 8.59
CA ALA A 64 3.46 -3.57 9.20
C ALA A 64 3.37 -3.46 10.74
N ILE A 65 2.43 -2.67 11.25
CA ILE A 65 2.21 -2.51 12.70
C ILE A 65 1.78 -3.83 13.34
N LEU A 66 0.84 -4.56 12.72
CA LEU A 66 0.40 -5.86 13.21
C LEU A 66 1.55 -6.87 13.23
N SER A 67 2.36 -6.91 12.16
CA SER A 67 3.53 -7.80 12.08
C SER A 67 4.55 -7.47 13.18
N TRP A 68 4.82 -6.18 13.39
CA TRP A 68 5.68 -5.73 14.47
C TRP A 68 5.14 -6.13 15.85
N ALA A 69 3.85 -5.89 16.12
CA ALA A 69 3.22 -6.19 17.40
C ALA A 69 3.25 -7.71 17.71
N ILE A 70 2.96 -8.54 16.71
CA ILE A 70 3.02 -10.01 16.83
C ILE A 70 4.44 -10.45 17.17
N ASN A 71 5.45 -9.95 16.44
CA ASN A 71 6.85 -10.30 16.68
C ASN A 71 7.30 -9.88 18.08
N GLN A 72 6.92 -8.68 18.52
CA GLN A 72 7.23 -8.20 19.88
C GLN A 72 6.63 -9.05 20.99
N ILE A 73 5.40 -9.54 20.81
CA ILE A 73 4.77 -10.45 21.78
C ILE A 73 5.47 -11.81 21.78
N GLN A 74 5.80 -12.34 20.60
CA GLN A 74 6.50 -13.62 20.46
C GLN A 74 7.89 -13.61 21.12
N GLU A 75 8.67 -12.54 20.92
CA GLU A 75 9.98 -12.35 21.56
C GLU A 75 9.89 -12.36 23.10
N ARG A 76 8.80 -11.81 23.65
CA ARG A 76 8.58 -11.76 25.11
C ARG A 76 8.07 -13.07 25.71
N LEU A 77 7.30 -13.85 24.96
CA LEU A 77 6.74 -15.12 25.43
C LEU A 77 7.72 -16.28 25.31
N SER A 78 8.60 -16.25 24.30
CA SER A 78 9.66 -17.22 24.10
C SER A 78 11.00 -16.48 23.96
N PRO A 79 11.53 -15.90 25.06
CA PRO A 79 12.88 -15.37 25.04
C PRO A 79 13.82 -16.55 24.74
N LYS A 80 14.50 -16.48 23.60
CA LYS A 80 15.57 -17.43 23.26
C LYS A 80 16.71 -17.36 24.26
#